data_AF-A0AA39PZM2-F1
#
_entry.id   AF-A0AA39PZM2-F1
#
_cell.length_a   1.000
_cell.length_b   1.000
_cell.length_c   1.000
_cell.angle_alpha   90.00
_cell.angle_beta   90.00
_cell.angle_gamma   90.00
#
_symmetry.space_group_name_H-M   'P 1'
#
loop_
_entity.id
_entity.type
_entity.pdbx_description
1 polymer ?
#
loop_
_entity_poly.entity_id
_entity_poly.type
_entity_poly.pdbx_seq_one_letter_code
_entity_poly.pdbx_strand_id
1 'polypeptide(L)'
;MISMFDQFADRTSFLPTSGFTFPLALLRYILHWLSLVSSFDDVTKDATVHTLVNLTSYAELQDLSDDQVIALSDLVEDIIIHSPIFKVEPRWTEPQIALVEAYWAMVGASSSHRPGSGYSPRHTFWPALQALVEFLVHQYDALYCYSNWFKDVPPFNTMCEILGFGLRHGVQTVYDIFLETRCLDVFRDHSLHPSLVVVINGYVAGLAAPHTSINSQLHLDYLHQPENLVLACYILTTNGWDNFSDKPDSTEMLRAGLCSNIRALASLRPLDPSWEQCRRKLRYLLQDDGGEFFIKQRKWTSHGFEDLKPEVIDQAKSNISLALGELDDLFSDSMARRFLGGTYKYLPYPRRRERNVVQV
;
A
#
# COMPACT_ATOMS: atom_id res chain seq x y z
N MET A 1 10.09 38.56 -2.20
CA MET A 1 10.27 37.15 -1.80
C MET A 1 10.39 37.01 -0.29
N ILE A 2 11.36 37.67 0.38
CA ILE A 2 11.51 37.64 1.84
C ILE A 2 10.29 38.23 2.59
N SER A 3 9.69 39.32 2.10
CA SER A 3 8.56 39.97 2.78
C SER A 3 7.20 39.22 2.70
N MET A 4 7.03 38.28 1.76
CA MET A 4 5.88 37.35 1.79
C MET A 4 6.13 36.18 2.74
N PHE A 5 7.39 35.79 2.88
CA PHE A 5 7.85 34.77 3.83
C PHE A 5 7.55 35.18 5.28
N ASP A 6 7.77 36.45 5.62
CA ASP A 6 7.47 36.98 6.96
C ASP A 6 5.97 36.93 7.29
N GLN A 7 5.08 37.22 6.33
CA GLN A 7 3.63 37.14 6.54
C GLN A 7 3.11 35.70 6.70
N PHE A 8 3.76 34.73 6.06
CA PHE A 8 3.42 33.32 6.21
C PHE A 8 3.98 32.71 7.50
N ALA A 9 5.15 33.15 7.95
CA ALA A 9 5.72 32.74 9.23
C ALA A 9 4.91 33.26 10.43
N ASP A 10 4.38 34.49 10.35
CA ASP A 10 3.62 35.16 11.42
C ASP A 10 2.31 34.45 11.81
N ARG A 11 1.73 33.63 10.91
CA ARG A 11 0.51 32.86 11.18
C ARG A 11 0.76 31.52 11.85
N THR A 12 2.01 31.15 12.05
CA THR A 12 2.40 29.82 12.48
C THR A 12 3.06 30.00 13.83
N SER A 13 2.40 29.55 14.89
CA SER A 13 2.84 29.70 16.28
C SER A 13 4.11 28.90 16.64
N PHE A 14 4.99 28.64 15.67
CA PHE A 14 6.25 27.94 15.84
C PHE A 14 7.35 28.97 16.05
N LEU A 15 7.98 28.93 17.23
CA LEU A 15 9.13 29.77 17.55
C LEU A 15 10.26 29.58 16.51
N PRO A 16 10.98 30.64 16.11
CA PRO A 16 11.97 30.60 15.02
C PRO A 16 13.24 29.78 15.32
N THR A 17 13.30 29.11 16.48
CA THR A 17 14.51 28.47 17.01
C THR A 17 14.73 27.03 16.54
N SER A 18 13.84 26.46 15.73
CA SER A 18 13.98 25.08 15.23
C SER A 18 14.35 25.05 13.74
N GLY A 19 15.30 24.21 13.36
CA GLY A 19 15.68 23.97 11.95
C GLY A 19 14.55 23.43 11.05
N PHE A 20 13.37 23.18 11.63
CA PHE A 20 12.15 22.74 10.96
C PHE A 20 11.35 23.90 10.34
N THR A 21 11.46 25.12 10.89
CA THR A 21 10.63 26.25 10.47
C THR A 21 10.92 26.69 9.03
N PHE A 22 12.17 26.64 8.59
CA PHE A 22 12.55 27.04 7.23
C PHE A 22 12.09 26.04 6.15
N PRO A 23 12.34 24.71 6.27
CA PRO A 23 11.77 23.72 5.36
C PRO A 23 10.25 23.80 5.26
N LEU A 24 9.55 23.91 6.41
CA LEU A 24 8.10 24.01 6.45
C LEU A 24 7.58 25.29 5.77
N ALA A 25 8.22 26.44 6.02
CA ALA A 25 7.86 27.70 5.38
C ALA A 25 8.12 27.68 3.87
N LEU A 26 9.24 27.07 3.44
CA LEU A 26 9.55 26.87 2.03
C LEU A 26 8.53 25.96 1.34
N LEU A 27 8.15 24.86 1.99
CA LEU A 27 7.11 23.96 1.50
C LEU A 27 5.79 24.70 1.38
N ARG A 28 5.33 25.37 2.44
CA ARG A 28 4.09 26.17 2.39
C ARG A 28 4.12 27.23 1.30
N TYR A 29 5.25 27.92 1.13
CA TYR A 29 5.42 28.90 0.06
C TYR A 29 5.30 28.26 -1.32
N ILE A 30 5.99 27.14 -1.56
CA ILE A 30 5.98 26.46 -2.86
C ILE A 30 4.59 25.90 -3.15
N LEU A 31 3.90 25.35 -2.15
CA LEU A 31 2.58 24.77 -2.32
C LEU A 31 1.50 25.85 -2.48
N HIS A 32 1.61 26.94 -1.74
CA HIS A 32 0.80 28.14 -1.98
C HIS A 32 1.03 28.67 -3.39
N TRP A 33 2.28 28.74 -3.84
CA TRP A 33 2.61 29.12 -5.20
C TRP A 33 1.96 28.18 -6.22
N LEU A 34 2.03 26.85 -6.04
CA LEU A 34 1.36 25.88 -6.92
C LEU A 34 -0.16 26.05 -6.96
N SER A 35 -0.78 26.48 -5.86
CA SER A 35 -2.22 26.81 -5.83
C SER A 35 -2.57 28.08 -6.62
N LEU A 36 -1.61 28.99 -6.81
CA LEU A 36 -1.78 30.28 -7.48
C LEU A 36 -1.37 30.27 -8.95
N VAL A 37 -0.50 29.34 -9.37
CA VAL A 37 -0.01 29.29 -10.74
C VAL A 37 -1.16 28.93 -11.69
N SER A 38 -1.46 29.84 -12.61
CA SER A 38 -2.45 29.62 -13.68
C SER A 38 -1.89 28.85 -14.88
N SER A 39 -0.57 28.74 -15.01
CA SER A 39 0.11 28.05 -16.12
C SER A 39 1.17 27.07 -15.62
N PHE A 40 0.87 25.80 -15.78
CA PHE A 40 1.68 24.66 -15.38
C PHE A 40 2.75 24.35 -16.46
N ASP A 41 3.98 24.83 -16.25
CA ASP A 41 5.15 24.57 -17.12
C ASP A 41 6.14 23.56 -16.51
N ASP A 42 7.11 23.12 -17.32
CA ASP A 42 8.12 22.12 -16.89
C ASP A 42 9.00 22.63 -15.73
N VAL A 43 9.27 23.94 -15.67
CA VAL A 43 10.04 24.55 -14.58
C VAL A 43 9.29 24.42 -13.25
N THR A 44 7.98 24.66 -13.26
CA THR A 44 7.09 24.49 -12.11
C THR A 44 7.05 23.03 -11.66
N LYS A 45 6.97 22.10 -12.61
CA LYS A 45 7.03 20.65 -12.34
C LYS A 45 8.35 20.28 -11.66
N ASP A 46 9.48 20.63 -12.25
CA ASP A 46 10.81 20.30 -11.72
C ASP A 46 11.05 20.88 -10.32
N ALA A 47 10.68 22.15 -10.11
CA ALA A 47 10.78 22.79 -8.80
C ALA A 47 9.93 22.07 -7.74
N THR A 48 8.74 21.60 -8.12
CA THR A 48 7.86 20.82 -7.25
C THR A 48 8.49 19.48 -6.88
N VAL A 49 8.97 18.72 -7.87
CA VAL A 49 9.63 17.42 -7.65
C VAL A 49 10.82 17.60 -6.72
N HIS A 50 11.73 18.52 -7.02
CA HIS A 50 12.90 18.78 -6.18
C HIS A 50 12.54 19.12 -4.74
N THR A 51 11.49 19.90 -4.55
CA THR A 51 11.03 20.29 -3.22
C THR A 51 10.49 19.10 -2.43
N LEU A 52 9.67 18.26 -3.07
CA LEU A 52 9.11 17.07 -2.45
C LEU A 52 10.20 16.04 -2.14
N VAL A 53 11.17 15.84 -3.05
CA VAL A 53 12.35 14.98 -2.80
C VAL A 53 13.19 15.48 -1.61
N ASN A 54 13.36 16.79 -1.48
CA ASN A 54 14.04 17.38 -0.33
C ASN A 54 13.25 17.17 0.97
N LEU A 55 11.91 17.25 0.93
CA LEU A 55 11.05 16.92 2.07
C LEU A 55 11.16 15.44 2.43
N THR A 56 11.13 14.52 1.46
CA THR A 56 11.36 13.09 1.69
C THR A 56 12.68 12.88 2.42
N SER A 57 13.76 13.43 1.88
CA SER A 57 15.10 13.34 2.49
C SER A 57 15.14 13.92 3.91
N TYR A 58 14.44 15.03 4.13
CA TYR A 58 14.33 15.66 5.45
C TYR A 58 13.58 14.75 6.45
N ALA A 59 12.42 14.23 6.07
CA ALA A 59 11.61 13.35 6.91
C ALA A 59 12.31 12.02 7.21
N GLU A 60 13.10 11.50 6.28
CA GLU A 60 13.91 10.30 6.49
C GLU A 60 15.03 10.52 7.51
N LEU A 61 15.73 11.65 7.40
CA LEU A 61 16.90 11.98 8.23
C LEU A 61 16.53 12.47 9.62
N GLN A 62 15.38 13.13 9.77
CA GLN A 62 14.92 13.69 11.04
C GLN A 62 13.95 12.75 11.75
N ASP A 63 14.00 12.76 13.07
CA ASP A 63 13.00 12.12 13.92
C ASP A 63 11.90 13.15 14.19
N LEU A 64 10.91 13.19 13.30
CA LEU A 64 9.83 14.19 13.36
C LEU A 64 8.97 13.94 14.61
N SER A 65 8.64 15.00 15.35
CA SER A 65 7.65 14.89 16.42
C SER A 65 6.24 14.70 15.85
N ASP A 66 5.32 14.22 16.68
CA ASP A 66 3.91 14.06 16.29
C ASP A 66 3.31 15.37 15.76
N ASP A 67 3.58 16.50 16.41
CA ASP A 67 3.13 17.84 15.95
C ASP A 67 3.70 18.21 14.57
N GLN A 68 4.94 17.82 14.27
CA GLN A 68 5.57 18.08 12.97
C GLN A 68 4.96 17.21 11.88
N VAL A 69 4.67 15.95 12.20
CA VAL A 69 3.96 15.04 11.29
C VAL A 69 2.56 15.55 11.00
N ILE A 70 1.80 15.98 12.02
CA ILE A 70 0.48 16.59 11.84
C ILE A 70 0.58 17.80 10.93
N ALA A 71 1.46 18.76 11.24
CA ALA A 71 1.58 19.99 10.46
C ALA A 71 1.99 19.76 8.99
N LEU A 72 2.82 18.75 8.73
CA LEU A 72 3.19 18.34 7.37
C LEU A 72 2.08 17.55 6.69
N SER A 73 1.33 16.72 7.42
CA SER A 73 0.21 15.97 6.86
C SER A 73 -0.95 16.88 6.50
N ASP A 74 -1.27 17.89 7.32
CA ASP A 74 -2.26 18.92 6.98
C ASP A 74 -1.91 19.60 5.65
N LEU A 75 -0.62 19.80 5.42
CA LEU A 75 -0.11 20.37 4.18
C LEU A 75 -0.25 19.38 3.01
N VAL A 76 0.08 18.11 3.19
CA VAL A 76 -0.15 17.04 2.19
C VAL A 76 -1.63 16.95 1.82
N GLU A 77 -2.52 16.99 2.81
CA GLU A 77 -3.98 16.96 2.62
C GLU A 77 -4.47 18.16 1.84
N ASP A 78 -4.05 19.37 2.21
CA ASP A 78 -4.40 20.62 1.51
C ASP A 78 -3.98 20.56 0.04
N ILE A 79 -2.78 20.06 -0.25
CA ILE A 79 -2.30 19.84 -1.63
C ILE A 79 -3.24 18.91 -2.38
N ILE A 80 -3.56 17.74 -1.82
CA ILE A 80 -4.36 16.72 -2.52
C ILE A 80 -5.76 17.25 -2.82
N ILE A 81 -6.37 17.95 -1.85
CA ILE A 81 -7.74 18.45 -1.97
C ILE A 81 -7.81 19.64 -2.94
N HIS A 82 -6.89 20.59 -2.82
CA HIS A 82 -7.00 21.89 -3.49
C HIS A 82 -6.17 22.01 -4.77
N SER A 83 -5.11 21.21 -4.94
CA SER A 83 -4.22 21.37 -6.08
C SER A 83 -4.79 20.70 -7.34
N PRO A 84 -4.82 21.42 -8.49
CA PRO A 84 -5.23 20.84 -9.77
C PRO A 84 -4.22 19.79 -10.29
N ILE A 85 -2.99 19.80 -9.77
CA ILE A 85 -1.92 18.83 -10.08
C ILE A 85 -2.35 17.38 -9.83
N PHE A 86 -3.25 17.19 -8.87
CA PHE A 86 -3.75 15.88 -8.45
C PHE A 86 -5.07 15.50 -9.14
N LYS A 87 -5.59 16.33 -10.05
CA LYS A 87 -6.92 16.10 -10.62
C LYS A 87 -6.96 15.39 -11.96
N VAL A 88 -6.03 15.56 -12.93
CA VAL A 88 -6.29 14.92 -14.26
C VAL A 88 -5.10 14.65 -15.19
N GLU A 89 -3.86 15.07 -14.93
CA GLU A 89 -2.87 15.09 -16.02
C GLU A 89 -1.66 14.15 -15.83
N PRO A 90 -1.42 13.19 -16.74
CA PRO A 90 -0.27 12.26 -16.69
C PRO A 90 1.12 12.93 -16.65
N ARG A 91 1.23 14.20 -17.06
CA ARG A 91 2.50 14.94 -16.96
C ARG A 91 2.92 15.24 -15.51
N TRP A 92 2.00 15.09 -14.56
CA TRP A 92 2.19 15.36 -13.13
C TRP A 92 2.42 14.11 -12.28
N THR A 93 2.54 12.92 -12.89
CA THR A 93 2.79 11.66 -12.17
C THR A 93 4.06 11.74 -11.30
N GLU A 94 5.11 12.41 -11.77
CA GLU A 94 6.35 12.60 -10.98
C GLU A 94 6.13 13.38 -9.66
N PRO A 95 5.56 14.60 -9.67
CA PRO A 95 5.14 15.27 -8.44
C PRO A 95 4.22 14.45 -7.54
N GLN A 96 3.31 13.65 -8.12
CA GLN A 96 2.42 12.78 -7.35
C GLN A 96 3.20 11.67 -6.63
N ILE A 97 4.14 11.00 -7.32
CA ILE A 97 5.05 10.02 -6.71
C ILE A 97 5.85 10.68 -5.60
N ALA A 98 6.45 11.84 -5.88
CA ALA A 98 7.28 12.55 -4.91
C ALA A 98 6.49 12.94 -3.65
N LEU A 99 5.22 13.34 -3.79
CA LEU A 99 4.35 13.65 -2.65
C LEU A 99 4.05 12.40 -1.82
N VAL A 100 3.71 11.30 -2.50
CA VAL A 100 3.44 10.01 -1.87
C VAL A 100 4.69 9.50 -1.13
N GLU A 101 5.89 9.63 -1.70
CA GLU A 101 7.15 9.27 -1.04
C GLU A 101 7.47 10.17 0.15
N ALA A 102 7.20 11.48 0.04
CA ALA A 102 7.37 12.38 1.16
C ALA A 102 6.46 11.98 2.33
N TYR A 103 5.20 11.67 2.03
CA TYR A 103 4.25 11.15 3.02
C TYR A 103 4.71 9.81 3.62
N TRP A 104 5.17 8.88 2.77
CA TRP A 104 5.74 7.60 3.19
C TRP A 104 6.88 7.79 4.20
N ALA A 105 7.80 8.73 3.93
CA ALA A 105 8.91 9.05 4.80
C ALA A 105 8.44 9.64 6.14
N MET A 106 7.43 10.52 6.12
CA MET A 106 6.86 11.13 7.33
C MET A 106 6.26 10.09 8.28
N VAL A 107 5.49 9.12 7.77
CA VAL A 107 4.89 8.07 8.61
C VAL A 107 5.92 7.01 9.06
N GLY A 108 7.16 7.15 8.62
CA GLY A 108 8.28 6.32 9.03
C GLY A 108 8.32 4.94 8.39
N ALA A 109 7.68 4.77 7.23
CA ALA A 109 7.68 3.51 6.52
C ALA A 109 8.93 3.33 5.62
N SER A 110 9.77 4.38 5.41
CA SER A 110 10.82 4.38 4.35
C SER A 110 11.92 3.36 4.60
N SER A 111 12.17 2.53 3.58
CA SER A 111 13.14 1.43 3.57
C SER A 111 14.57 1.89 3.31
N SER A 112 14.78 3.17 3.01
CA SER A 112 15.98 3.59 2.29
C SER A 112 17.27 3.62 3.12
N HIS A 113 17.26 3.78 4.46
CA HIS A 113 18.52 4.19 5.13
C HIS A 113 18.89 3.64 6.52
N ARG A 114 18.21 2.65 7.12
CA ARG A 114 18.72 2.07 8.39
C ARG A 114 18.73 0.54 8.45
N PRO A 115 19.86 -0.09 8.09
CA PRO A 115 20.14 -1.47 8.46
C PRO A 115 20.10 -1.60 9.99
N GLY A 116 19.10 -2.32 10.52
CA GLY A 116 19.03 -2.67 11.94
C GLY A 116 18.00 -1.91 12.79
N SER A 117 17.30 -0.90 12.27
CA SER A 117 16.03 -0.50 12.87
C SER A 117 14.96 -1.46 12.37
N GLY A 118 14.36 -2.25 13.26
CA GLY A 118 13.20 -3.05 12.88
C GLY A 118 12.17 -2.18 12.17
N TYR A 119 11.65 -2.66 11.05
CA TYR A 119 10.57 -2.02 10.31
C TYR A 119 9.38 -1.88 11.27
N SER A 120 9.16 -0.67 11.77
CA SER A 120 8.05 -0.33 12.65
C SER A 120 7.59 1.06 12.25
N PRO A 121 6.27 1.31 12.15
CA PRO A 121 5.76 2.66 12.01
C PRO A 121 6.34 3.54 13.11
N ARG A 122 6.73 4.76 12.74
CA ARG A 122 7.19 5.76 13.72
C ARG A 122 6.01 6.30 14.52
N HIS A 123 4.84 6.38 13.90
CA HIS A 123 3.63 6.96 14.47
C HIS A 123 2.46 5.98 14.37
N THR A 124 1.58 6.03 15.37
CA THR A 124 0.34 5.23 15.45
C THR A 124 -0.85 5.91 14.77
N PHE A 125 -0.70 7.15 14.32
CA PHE A 125 -1.70 7.93 13.61
C PHE A 125 -1.13 8.43 12.28
N TRP A 126 -1.91 8.35 11.22
CA TRP A 126 -1.48 8.60 9.84
C TRP A 126 -2.42 9.64 9.21
N PRO A 127 -2.20 10.94 9.49
CA PRO A 127 -3.08 12.00 9.02
C PRO A 127 -2.94 12.18 7.50
N ALA A 128 -3.96 12.74 6.83
CA ALA A 128 -4.04 12.85 5.37
C ALA A 128 -4.14 11.51 4.59
N LEU A 129 -4.06 10.35 5.25
CA LEU A 129 -4.13 9.05 4.57
C LEU A 129 -5.43 8.88 3.79
N GLN A 130 -6.56 9.36 4.31
CA GLN A 130 -7.85 9.23 3.64
C GLN A 130 -7.84 9.98 2.31
N ALA A 131 -7.44 11.25 2.31
CA ALA A 131 -7.33 12.06 1.10
C ALA A 131 -6.37 11.41 0.07
N LEU A 132 -5.25 10.85 0.54
CA LEU A 132 -4.34 10.09 -0.31
C LEU A 132 -5.02 8.88 -0.94
N VAL A 133 -5.65 8.01 -0.13
CA VAL A 133 -6.33 6.80 -0.62
C VAL A 133 -7.39 7.19 -1.65
N GLU A 134 -8.25 8.17 -1.34
CA GLU A 134 -9.27 8.65 -2.27
C GLU A 134 -8.66 9.15 -3.58
N PHE A 135 -7.63 9.99 -3.52
CA PHE A 135 -6.90 10.46 -4.71
C PHE A 135 -6.40 9.29 -5.57
N LEU A 136 -5.85 8.25 -4.96
CA LEU A 136 -5.24 7.14 -5.69
C LEU A 136 -6.23 6.16 -6.25
N VAL A 137 -7.39 6.00 -5.62
CA VAL A 137 -8.52 5.30 -6.23
C VAL A 137 -8.89 5.97 -7.55
N HIS A 138 -8.87 7.30 -7.63
CA HIS A 138 -9.10 8.02 -8.89
C HIS A 138 -7.95 7.86 -9.90
N GLN A 139 -6.72 7.59 -9.43
CA GLN A 139 -5.55 7.37 -10.28
C GLN A 139 -5.22 5.89 -10.49
N TYR A 140 -6.11 4.96 -10.08
CA TYR A 140 -5.83 3.52 -10.10
C TYR A 140 -5.43 3.06 -11.51
N ASP A 141 -6.16 3.54 -12.52
CA ASP A 141 -5.92 3.19 -13.92
C ASP A 141 -5.01 4.18 -14.68
N ALA A 142 -4.40 5.14 -13.98
CA ALA A 142 -3.65 6.23 -14.60
C ALA A 142 -2.38 5.71 -15.29
N LEU A 143 -2.09 6.27 -16.47
CA LEU A 143 -0.97 5.83 -17.30
C LEU A 143 0.39 6.21 -16.71
N TYR A 144 1.35 5.34 -16.97
CA TYR A 144 2.76 5.46 -16.63
C TYR A 144 3.40 6.75 -17.18
N CYS A 145 4.25 7.39 -16.37
CA CYS A 145 5.16 8.45 -16.83
C CYS A 145 6.60 8.00 -16.57
N TYR A 146 7.40 7.92 -17.64
CA TYR A 146 8.82 7.59 -17.53
C TYR A 146 9.57 8.79 -16.92
N SER A 147 10.11 8.61 -15.72
CA SER A 147 10.90 9.65 -15.05
C SER A 147 12.31 9.14 -14.74
N ASN A 148 13.30 10.04 -14.81
CA ASN A 148 14.68 9.72 -14.45
C ASN A 148 14.92 9.71 -12.92
N TRP A 149 14.00 10.28 -12.13
CA TRP A 149 14.17 10.48 -10.69
C TRP A 149 13.64 9.31 -9.87
N PHE A 150 12.48 8.80 -10.24
CA PHE A 150 11.83 7.67 -9.58
C PHE A 150 11.95 6.47 -10.51
N LYS A 151 12.67 5.43 -10.06
CA LYS A 151 12.75 4.16 -10.78
C LYS A 151 11.32 3.64 -10.94
N ASP A 152 10.79 3.65 -12.16
CA ASP A 152 9.67 2.87 -12.71
C ASP A 152 8.53 2.40 -11.76
N VAL A 153 8.20 3.15 -10.70
CA VAL A 153 7.20 2.78 -9.68
C VAL A 153 6.04 3.78 -9.74
N PRO A 154 4.86 3.36 -10.22
CA PRO A 154 3.66 4.19 -10.22
C PRO A 154 3.27 4.65 -8.80
N PRO A 155 2.61 5.82 -8.64
CA PRO A 155 2.14 6.29 -7.33
C PRO A 155 1.29 5.23 -6.61
N PHE A 156 0.48 4.49 -7.38
CA PHE A 156 -0.35 3.41 -6.87
C PHE A 156 0.45 2.29 -6.18
N ASN A 157 1.61 1.91 -6.72
CA ASN A 157 2.46 0.86 -6.14
C ASN A 157 3.01 1.30 -4.81
N THR A 158 3.56 2.52 -4.77
CA THR A 158 4.04 3.13 -3.53
C THR A 158 2.92 3.18 -2.51
N MET A 159 1.67 3.40 -2.90
CA MET A 159 0.58 3.47 -1.93
C MET A 159 0.07 2.11 -1.45
N CYS A 160 0.08 1.10 -2.31
CA CYS A 160 -0.13 -0.28 -1.90
C CYS A 160 0.89 -0.70 -0.83
N GLU A 161 2.13 -0.28 -1.01
CA GLU A 161 3.21 -0.52 -0.08
C GLU A 161 2.98 0.26 1.24
N ILE A 162 2.48 1.52 1.22
CA ILE A 162 2.12 2.31 2.43
C ILE A 162 1.01 1.60 3.20
N LEU A 163 -0.09 1.27 2.50
CA LEU A 163 -1.25 0.61 3.08
C LEU A 163 -0.86 -0.76 3.64
N GLY A 164 -0.15 -1.59 2.86
CA GLY A 164 0.31 -2.89 3.30
C GLY A 164 1.23 -2.81 4.52
N PHE A 165 2.12 -1.82 4.58
CA PHE A 165 2.96 -1.58 5.74
C PHE A 165 2.15 -1.20 6.98
N GLY A 166 1.23 -0.24 6.86
CA GLY A 166 0.37 0.20 7.96
C GLY A 166 -0.53 -0.92 8.49
N LEU A 167 -1.15 -1.67 7.57
CA LEU A 167 -2.00 -2.82 7.88
C LEU A 167 -1.21 -3.93 8.59
N ARG A 168 0.01 -4.23 8.12
CA ARG A 168 0.89 -5.25 8.72
C ARG A 168 1.23 -4.94 10.17
N HIS A 169 1.41 -3.67 10.50
CA HIS A 169 1.80 -3.23 11.83
C HIS A 169 0.63 -2.86 12.73
N GLY A 170 -0.60 -3.08 12.27
CA GLY A 170 -1.79 -2.84 13.08
C GLY A 170 -2.03 -1.35 13.38
N VAL A 171 -1.68 -0.45 12.46
CA VAL A 171 -1.93 0.98 12.62
C VAL A 171 -3.43 1.24 12.51
N GLN A 172 -4.07 1.67 13.62
CA GLN A 172 -5.53 1.83 13.71
C GLN A 172 -6.11 2.68 12.58
N THR A 173 -5.56 3.86 12.34
CA THR A 173 -6.04 4.79 11.29
C THR A 173 -6.06 4.14 9.90
N VAL A 174 -5.10 3.27 9.60
CA VAL A 174 -5.02 2.59 8.30
C VAL A 174 -6.13 1.55 8.17
N TYR A 175 -6.46 0.84 9.25
CA TYR A 175 -7.57 -0.09 9.28
C TYR A 175 -8.90 0.64 9.13
N ASP A 176 -9.12 1.71 9.90
CA ASP A 176 -10.35 2.51 9.84
C ASP A 176 -10.59 3.00 8.40
N ILE A 177 -9.58 3.63 7.78
CA ILE A 177 -9.66 4.09 6.39
C ILE A 177 -9.90 2.94 5.43
N PHE A 178 -9.20 1.81 5.58
CA PHE A 178 -9.36 0.65 4.68
C PHE A 178 -10.80 0.12 4.66
N LEU A 179 -11.50 0.18 5.80
CA LEU A 179 -12.89 -0.21 5.92
C LEU A 179 -13.85 0.89 5.45
N GLU A 180 -13.62 2.15 5.86
CA GLU A 180 -14.46 3.31 5.53
C GLU A 180 -14.50 3.58 4.03
N THR A 181 -13.35 3.50 3.35
CA THR A 181 -13.26 3.67 1.89
C THR A 181 -13.64 2.41 1.12
N ARG A 182 -13.95 1.32 1.83
CA ARG A 182 -14.30 0.02 1.25
C ARG A 182 -13.26 -0.44 0.21
N CYS A 183 -11.96 -0.40 0.56
CA CYS A 183 -10.86 -0.67 -0.36
C CYS A 183 -11.03 -1.95 -1.20
N LEU A 184 -11.53 -3.04 -0.61
CA LEU A 184 -11.77 -4.29 -1.34
C LEU A 184 -12.88 -4.17 -2.39
N ASP A 185 -13.91 -3.37 -2.15
CA ASP A 185 -14.93 -3.12 -3.18
C ASP A 185 -14.35 -2.28 -4.32
N VAL A 186 -13.53 -1.29 -4.00
CA VAL A 186 -12.79 -0.53 -5.03
C VAL A 186 -11.90 -1.46 -5.86
N PHE A 187 -11.07 -2.29 -5.23
CA PHE A 187 -10.18 -3.21 -5.94
C PHE A 187 -10.93 -4.20 -6.83
N ARG A 188 -12.19 -4.53 -6.50
CA ARG A 188 -13.04 -5.41 -7.32
C ARG A 188 -13.42 -4.78 -8.65
N ASP A 189 -13.59 -3.47 -8.67
CA ASP A 189 -14.10 -2.72 -9.82
C ASP A 189 -12.99 -2.34 -10.82
N HIS A 190 -11.73 -2.65 -10.49
CA HIS A 190 -10.55 -2.39 -11.34
C HIS A 190 -9.80 -3.67 -11.74
N SER A 191 -8.86 -3.53 -12.69
CA SER A 191 -7.92 -4.61 -13.03
C SER A 191 -7.02 -4.94 -11.83
N LEU A 192 -6.80 -6.23 -11.58
CA LEU A 192 -5.98 -6.68 -10.46
C LEU A 192 -4.51 -6.29 -10.68
N HIS A 193 -4.00 -5.44 -9.79
CA HIS A 193 -2.62 -4.99 -9.81
C HIS A 193 -1.76 -5.82 -8.84
N PRO A 194 -0.55 -6.30 -9.20
CA PRO A 194 0.19 -7.21 -8.32
C PRO A 194 0.68 -6.57 -7.02
N SER A 195 0.87 -5.24 -6.98
CA SER A 195 1.11 -4.51 -5.72
C SER A 195 -0.01 -4.69 -4.67
N LEU A 196 -1.24 -5.03 -5.07
CA LEU A 196 -2.31 -5.37 -4.13
C LEU A 196 -1.97 -6.58 -3.25
N VAL A 197 -1.09 -7.48 -3.71
CA VAL A 197 -0.60 -8.62 -2.90
C VAL A 197 0.01 -8.13 -1.59
N VAL A 198 0.74 -7.01 -1.62
CA VAL A 198 1.37 -6.42 -0.44
C VAL A 198 0.32 -5.94 0.55
N VAL A 199 -0.75 -5.31 0.04
CA VAL A 199 -1.89 -4.84 0.85
C VAL A 199 -2.59 -6.00 1.54
N ILE A 200 -2.97 -7.04 0.79
CA ILE A 200 -3.67 -8.20 1.35
C ILE A 200 -2.79 -8.97 2.34
N ASN A 201 -1.52 -9.18 2.02
CA ASN A 201 -0.58 -9.82 2.96
C ASN A 201 -0.39 -8.98 4.23
N GLY A 202 -0.32 -7.66 4.10
CA GLY A 202 -0.27 -6.75 5.25
C GLY A 202 -1.53 -6.87 6.12
N TYR A 203 -2.70 -6.86 5.49
CA TYR A 203 -3.98 -6.99 6.19
C TYR A 203 -4.09 -8.31 6.95
N VAL A 204 -3.78 -9.44 6.29
CA VAL A 204 -3.79 -10.76 6.90
C VAL A 204 -2.78 -10.85 8.06
N ALA A 205 -1.56 -10.36 7.86
CA ALA A 205 -0.53 -10.40 8.89
C ALA A 205 -0.88 -9.58 10.13
N GLY A 206 -1.46 -8.39 9.94
CA GLY A 206 -1.89 -7.56 11.07
C GLY A 206 -3.11 -8.14 11.79
N LEU A 207 -4.07 -8.73 11.08
CA LEU A 207 -5.21 -9.43 11.70
C LEU A 207 -4.79 -10.68 12.50
N ALA A 208 -3.72 -11.34 12.08
CA ALA A 208 -3.16 -12.49 12.80
C ALA A 208 -2.35 -12.11 14.06
N ALA A 209 -2.02 -10.82 14.25
CA ALA A 209 -1.18 -10.39 15.36
C ALA A 209 -1.97 -10.34 16.69
N PRO A 210 -1.44 -10.91 17.79
CA PRO A 210 -2.19 -11.14 19.03
C PRO A 210 -2.50 -9.89 19.88
N HIS A 211 -1.98 -8.71 19.52
CA HIS A 211 -2.03 -7.50 20.36
C HIS A 211 -2.32 -6.23 19.57
N THR A 212 -3.16 -6.31 18.53
CA THR A 212 -3.59 -5.11 17.81
C THR A 212 -4.66 -4.37 18.61
N SER A 213 -4.62 -3.04 18.61
CA SER A 213 -5.68 -2.17 19.17
C SER A 213 -6.94 -2.15 18.29
N ILE A 214 -6.93 -2.89 17.20
CA ILE A 214 -7.92 -2.88 16.13
C ILE A 214 -9.11 -3.73 16.52
N ASN A 215 -10.30 -3.30 16.09
CA ASN A 215 -11.49 -4.14 16.10
C ASN A 215 -11.35 -5.28 15.07
N SER A 216 -10.49 -6.25 15.37
CA SER A 216 -10.10 -7.34 14.48
C SER A 216 -11.32 -8.15 14.04
N GLN A 217 -12.34 -8.29 14.87
CA GLN A 217 -13.57 -8.98 14.53
C GLN A 217 -14.32 -8.32 13.38
N LEU A 218 -14.51 -6.99 13.42
CA LEU A 218 -15.15 -6.23 12.35
C LEU A 218 -14.40 -6.39 11.01
N HIS A 219 -13.08 -6.31 11.06
CA HIS A 219 -12.22 -6.47 9.88
C HIS A 219 -12.20 -7.90 9.33
N LEU A 220 -12.22 -8.89 10.22
CA LEU A 220 -12.34 -10.28 9.84
C LEU A 220 -13.71 -10.57 9.22
N ASP A 221 -14.79 -10.00 9.75
CA ASP A 221 -16.14 -10.10 9.18
C ASP A 221 -16.18 -9.47 7.79
N TYR A 222 -15.58 -8.28 7.61
CA TYR A 222 -15.46 -7.64 6.30
C TYR A 222 -14.64 -8.49 5.31
N LEU A 223 -13.48 -9.00 5.71
CA LEU A 223 -12.61 -9.84 4.85
C LEU A 223 -13.27 -11.16 4.47
N HIS A 224 -14.04 -11.79 5.37
CA HIS A 224 -14.72 -13.06 5.15
C HIS A 224 -16.13 -12.92 4.57
N GLN A 225 -16.54 -11.70 4.17
CA GLN A 225 -17.66 -11.58 3.23
C GLN A 225 -17.31 -12.38 1.96
N PRO A 226 -18.23 -13.18 1.42
CA PRO A 226 -17.87 -14.13 0.36
C PRO A 226 -17.21 -13.51 -0.86
N GLU A 227 -17.62 -12.31 -1.26
CA GLU A 227 -17.06 -11.57 -2.38
C GLU A 227 -15.65 -11.05 -2.09
N ASN A 228 -15.40 -10.60 -0.85
CA ASN A 228 -14.12 -10.08 -0.41
C ASN A 228 -13.08 -11.18 -0.24
N LEU A 229 -13.49 -12.34 0.30
CA LEU A 229 -12.60 -13.48 0.46
C LEU A 229 -12.12 -14.00 -0.90
N VAL A 230 -13.04 -14.11 -1.86
CA VAL A 230 -12.73 -14.52 -3.23
C VAL A 230 -11.76 -13.53 -3.89
N LEU A 231 -12.03 -12.23 -3.75
CA LEU A 231 -11.16 -11.19 -4.28
C LEU A 231 -9.77 -11.25 -3.65
N ALA A 232 -9.67 -11.41 -2.33
CA ALA A 232 -8.40 -11.56 -1.63
C ALA A 232 -7.61 -12.77 -2.16
N CYS A 233 -8.27 -13.90 -2.38
CA CYS A 233 -7.64 -15.06 -3.02
C CYS A 233 -7.17 -14.74 -4.45
N TYR A 234 -7.98 -14.06 -5.27
CA TYR A 234 -7.56 -13.66 -6.62
C TYR A 234 -6.35 -12.73 -6.59
N ILE A 235 -6.35 -11.71 -5.74
CA ILE A 235 -5.21 -10.82 -5.53
C ILE A 235 -3.97 -11.64 -5.15
N LEU A 236 -4.06 -12.55 -4.17
CA LEU A 236 -2.90 -13.37 -3.78
C LEU A 236 -2.38 -14.27 -4.90
N THR A 237 -3.24 -14.66 -5.85
CA THR A 237 -2.83 -15.43 -7.04
C THR A 237 -2.20 -14.58 -8.14
N THR A 238 -2.26 -13.25 -8.07
CA THR A 238 -1.56 -12.35 -9.02
C THR A 238 -0.08 -12.19 -8.70
N ASN A 239 0.39 -12.74 -7.57
CA ASN A 239 1.81 -12.74 -7.22
C ASN A 239 2.63 -13.41 -8.33
N GLY A 240 3.52 -12.64 -8.97
CA GLY A 240 4.33 -13.08 -10.12
C GLY A 240 3.82 -12.64 -11.50
N TRP A 241 2.72 -11.89 -11.61
CA TRP A 241 2.29 -11.28 -12.88
C TRP A 241 3.25 -10.17 -13.36
N ASP A 242 3.96 -9.54 -12.41
CA ASP A 242 4.90 -8.43 -12.60
C ASP A 242 6.34 -8.85 -12.91
N ASN A 243 6.59 -10.07 -13.41
CA ASN A 243 7.94 -10.44 -13.82
C ASN A 243 8.37 -9.63 -15.06
N PHE A 244 8.89 -8.42 -14.81
CA PHE A 244 9.64 -7.57 -15.74
C PHE A 244 10.99 -8.21 -16.14
N SER A 245 11.41 -9.26 -15.44
CA SER A 245 12.63 -9.99 -15.76
C SER A 245 12.29 -11.31 -16.45
N ASP A 246 12.77 -11.48 -17.68
CA ASP A 246 12.81 -12.75 -18.45
C ASP A 246 13.66 -13.85 -17.79
N LYS A 247 13.91 -13.79 -16.47
CA LYS A 247 14.73 -14.76 -15.76
C LYS A 247 13.87 -15.90 -15.18
N PRO A 248 14.11 -17.16 -15.58
CA PRO A 248 13.31 -18.31 -15.17
C PRO A 248 13.56 -18.81 -13.73
N ASP A 249 14.49 -18.23 -12.98
CA ASP A 249 15.00 -18.81 -11.72
C ASP A 249 14.17 -18.55 -10.45
N SER A 250 13.01 -17.88 -10.49
CA SER A 250 12.22 -17.57 -9.28
C SER A 250 10.88 -18.32 -9.14
N THR A 251 10.53 -19.21 -10.07
CA THR A 251 9.19 -19.85 -10.12
C THR A 251 8.86 -20.64 -8.84
N GLU A 252 9.80 -21.40 -8.28
CA GLU A 252 9.55 -22.17 -7.05
C GLU A 252 9.37 -21.27 -5.82
N MET A 253 10.16 -20.21 -5.69
CA MET A 253 10.05 -19.25 -4.58
C MET A 253 8.71 -18.52 -4.61
N LEU A 254 8.25 -18.13 -5.81
CA LEU A 254 6.94 -17.50 -6.01
C LEU A 254 5.80 -18.45 -5.63
N ARG A 255 5.87 -19.73 -6.04
CA ARG A 255 4.88 -20.76 -5.66
C ARG A 255 4.83 -20.96 -4.14
N ALA A 256 5.99 -21.09 -3.50
CA ALA A 256 6.08 -21.24 -2.05
C ALA A 256 5.49 -20.02 -1.31
N GLY A 257 5.77 -18.81 -1.81
CA GLY A 257 5.19 -17.56 -1.31
C GLY A 257 3.67 -17.54 -1.43
N LEU A 258 3.12 -17.91 -2.59
CA LEU A 258 1.67 -17.99 -2.82
C LEU A 258 1.00 -18.96 -1.84
N CYS A 259 1.49 -20.20 -1.72
CA CYS A 259 0.91 -21.18 -0.80
C CYS A 259 0.98 -20.70 0.65
N SER A 260 2.09 -20.06 1.05
CA SER A 260 2.22 -19.46 2.38
C SER A 260 1.19 -18.37 2.62
N ASN A 261 0.94 -17.50 1.64
CA ASN A 261 -0.03 -16.41 1.77
C ASN A 261 -1.47 -16.96 1.87
N ILE A 262 -1.82 -17.94 1.05
CA ILE A 262 -3.13 -18.61 1.10
C ILE A 262 -3.34 -19.29 2.46
N ARG A 263 -2.32 -19.99 2.98
CA ARG A 263 -2.38 -20.62 4.30
C ARG A 263 -2.51 -19.59 5.42
N ALA A 264 -1.82 -18.45 5.31
CA ALA A 264 -1.95 -17.36 6.28
C ALA A 264 -3.39 -16.82 6.31
N LEU A 265 -3.98 -16.54 5.13
CA LEU A 265 -5.37 -16.09 5.02
C LEU A 265 -6.34 -17.12 5.60
N ALA A 266 -6.19 -18.40 5.24
CA ALA A 266 -7.01 -19.51 5.75
C ALA A 266 -6.93 -19.68 7.28
N SER A 267 -5.76 -19.39 7.87
CA SER A 267 -5.58 -19.54 9.31
C SER A 267 -6.29 -18.49 10.16
N LEU A 268 -6.75 -17.38 9.57
CA LEU A 268 -7.53 -16.36 10.28
C LEU A 268 -8.89 -16.89 10.74
N ARG A 269 -9.60 -17.65 9.88
CA ARG A 269 -10.86 -18.33 10.22
C ARG A 269 -10.98 -19.69 9.50
N PRO A 270 -10.34 -20.74 10.01
CA PRO A 270 -10.31 -22.04 9.34
C PRO A 270 -11.67 -22.78 9.31
N LEU A 271 -12.68 -22.29 10.04
CA LEU A 271 -14.01 -22.90 10.09
C LEU A 271 -15.09 -22.05 9.41
N ASP A 272 -14.70 -20.96 8.74
CA ASP A 272 -15.66 -20.05 8.11
C ASP A 272 -16.30 -20.70 6.87
N PRO A 273 -17.64 -20.73 6.76
CA PRO A 273 -18.32 -21.35 5.62
C PRO A 273 -18.06 -20.62 4.28
N SER A 274 -17.62 -19.35 4.32
CA SER A 274 -17.24 -18.59 3.12
C SER A 274 -16.13 -19.27 2.31
N TRP A 275 -15.29 -20.10 2.95
CA TRP A 275 -14.26 -20.88 2.26
C TRP A 275 -14.83 -21.85 1.22
N GLU A 276 -15.97 -22.47 1.50
CA GLU A 276 -16.60 -23.38 0.54
C GLU A 276 -17.06 -22.63 -0.72
N GLN A 277 -17.65 -21.44 -0.53
CA GLN A 277 -18.04 -20.58 -1.64
C GLN A 277 -16.83 -20.07 -2.41
N CYS A 278 -15.75 -19.68 -1.71
CA CYS A 278 -14.50 -19.25 -2.31
C CYS A 278 -13.92 -20.35 -3.20
N ARG A 279 -13.75 -21.56 -2.67
CA ARG A 279 -13.23 -22.71 -3.44
C ARG A 279 -14.10 -23.04 -4.65
N ARG A 280 -15.43 -22.96 -4.53
CA ARG A 280 -16.35 -23.18 -5.66
C ARG A 280 -16.15 -22.12 -6.76
N LYS A 281 -16.01 -20.84 -6.39
CA LYS A 281 -15.75 -19.76 -7.36
C LYS A 281 -14.38 -19.90 -8.03
N LEU A 282 -13.33 -20.28 -7.28
CA LEU A 282 -12.01 -20.59 -7.84
C LEU A 282 -12.07 -21.74 -8.86
N ARG A 283 -12.79 -22.83 -8.53
CA ARG A 283 -12.99 -23.97 -9.45
C ARG A 283 -13.75 -23.57 -10.71
N TYR A 284 -14.82 -22.78 -10.54
CA TYR A 284 -15.59 -22.27 -11.67
C TYR A 284 -14.69 -21.48 -12.61
N LEU A 285 -13.91 -20.53 -12.07
CA LEU A 285 -12.97 -19.72 -12.86
C LEU A 285 -11.92 -20.55 -13.64
N LEU A 286 -11.51 -21.71 -13.12
CA LEU A 286 -10.59 -22.62 -13.82
C LEU A 286 -11.26 -23.38 -14.98
N GLN A 287 -12.53 -23.74 -14.83
CA GLN A 287 -13.28 -24.53 -15.81
C GLN A 287 -13.86 -23.66 -16.92
N ASP A 288 -14.47 -22.55 -16.53
CA ASP A 288 -15.17 -21.60 -17.38
C ASP A 288 -15.14 -20.24 -16.68
N ASP A 289 -14.37 -19.29 -17.22
CA ASP A 289 -14.33 -17.93 -16.70
C ASP A 289 -15.55 -17.09 -17.14
N GLY A 290 -16.53 -17.74 -17.80
CA GLY A 290 -17.67 -17.09 -18.43
C GLY A 290 -17.26 -16.18 -19.59
N GLY A 291 -16.00 -16.25 -20.03
CA GLY A 291 -15.38 -15.34 -20.98
C GLY A 291 -15.22 -13.90 -20.46
N GLU A 292 -15.51 -13.60 -19.20
CA GLU A 292 -15.52 -12.20 -18.73
C GLU A 292 -14.38 -11.87 -17.77
N PHE A 293 -13.97 -12.80 -16.89
CA PHE A 293 -13.02 -12.46 -15.84
C PHE A 293 -11.65 -12.08 -16.41
N PHE A 294 -11.01 -12.98 -17.18
CA PHE A 294 -9.67 -12.72 -17.72
C PHE A 294 -9.69 -11.65 -18.81
N ILE A 295 -10.81 -11.45 -19.52
CA ILE A 295 -10.98 -10.36 -20.49
C ILE A 295 -11.06 -8.99 -19.81
N LYS A 296 -11.70 -8.91 -18.64
CA LYS A 296 -11.76 -7.68 -17.84
C LYS A 296 -10.43 -7.37 -17.14
N GLN A 297 -9.57 -8.37 -16.98
CA GLN A 297 -8.23 -8.17 -16.43
C GLN A 297 -7.28 -7.61 -17.47
N ARG A 298 -6.44 -6.67 -17.05
CA ARG A 298 -5.33 -6.16 -17.82
C ARG A 298 -4.03 -6.37 -17.06
N LYS A 299 -2.97 -6.70 -17.78
CA LYS A 299 -1.61 -6.74 -17.23
C LYS A 299 -1.07 -5.32 -17.17
N TRP A 300 -0.51 -4.96 -16.03
CA TRP A 300 0.29 -3.76 -15.92
C TRP A 300 1.67 -3.98 -16.54
N THR A 301 2.07 -3.11 -17.48
CA THR A 301 3.39 -3.10 -18.12
C THR A 301 4.01 -1.71 -18.05
N SER A 302 5.26 -1.58 -18.48
CA SER A 302 5.93 -0.27 -18.65
C SER A 302 5.23 0.65 -19.67
N HIS A 303 4.27 0.14 -20.43
CA HIS A 303 3.47 0.88 -21.41
C HIS A 303 2.03 1.12 -20.94
N GLY A 304 1.72 0.77 -19.68
CA GLY A 304 0.38 0.89 -19.09
C GLY A 304 -0.35 -0.45 -19.05
N PHE A 305 -1.68 -0.40 -19.02
CA PHE A 305 -2.51 -1.60 -19.02
C PHE A 305 -2.60 -2.22 -20.42
N GLU A 306 -2.10 -3.44 -20.56
CA GLU A 306 -2.22 -4.26 -21.76
C GLU A 306 -3.20 -5.41 -21.52
N ASP A 307 -3.89 -5.85 -22.58
CA ASP A 307 -4.73 -7.04 -22.50
C ASP A 307 -3.88 -8.27 -22.14
N LEU A 308 -4.46 -9.18 -21.35
CA LEU A 308 -3.75 -10.40 -20.96
C LEU A 308 -3.45 -11.27 -22.17
N LYS A 309 -2.16 -11.52 -22.41
CA LYS A 309 -1.70 -12.52 -23.39
C LYS A 309 -2.04 -13.93 -22.88
N PRO A 310 -2.26 -14.92 -23.78
CA PRO A 310 -2.59 -16.29 -23.39
C PRO A 310 -1.63 -16.88 -22.35
N GLU A 311 -0.34 -16.60 -22.45
CA GLU A 311 0.67 -17.12 -21.52
C GLU A 311 0.48 -16.58 -20.09
N VAL A 312 0.04 -15.33 -19.95
CA VAL A 312 -0.24 -14.71 -18.65
C VAL A 312 -1.52 -15.29 -18.06
N ILE A 313 -2.53 -15.56 -18.89
CA ILE A 313 -3.76 -16.24 -18.48
C ILE A 313 -3.45 -17.65 -17.98
N ASP A 314 -2.60 -18.40 -18.70
CA ASP A 314 -2.19 -19.75 -18.29
C ASP A 314 -1.42 -19.72 -16.96
N GLN A 315 -0.54 -18.73 -16.78
CA GLN A 315 0.15 -18.52 -15.49
C GLN A 315 -0.83 -18.19 -14.37
N ALA A 316 -1.82 -17.33 -14.62
CA ALA A 316 -2.87 -17.01 -13.66
C ALA A 316 -3.69 -18.26 -13.27
N LYS A 317 -4.11 -19.06 -14.26
CA LYS A 317 -4.80 -20.34 -14.04
C LYS A 317 -3.94 -21.32 -13.24
N SER A 318 -2.63 -21.39 -13.53
CA SER A 318 -1.67 -22.20 -12.77
C SER A 318 -1.61 -21.76 -11.29
N ASN A 319 -1.53 -20.45 -11.04
CA ASN A 319 -1.52 -19.89 -9.68
C ASN A 319 -2.85 -20.17 -8.94
N ILE A 320 -3.99 -20.03 -9.62
CA ILE A 320 -5.31 -20.35 -9.04
C ILE A 320 -5.40 -21.84 -8.70
N SER A 321 -4.92 -22.72 -9.58
CA SER A 321 -4.88 -24.17 -9.35
C SER A 321 -4.04 -24.53 -8.12
N LEU A 322 -2.89 -23.88 -7.93
CA LEU A 322 -2.07 -24.05 -6.73
C LEU A 322 -2.77 -23.57 -5.46
N ALA A 323 -3.37 -22.37 -5.50
CA ALA A 323 -4.12 -21.84 -4.36
C ALA A 323 -5.27 -22.77 -3.98
N LEU A 324 -6.01 -23.27 -4.96
CA LEU A 324 -7.09 -24.21 -4.75
C LEU A 324 -6.59 -25.54 -4.15
N GLY A 325 -5.47 -26.08 -4.66
CA GLY A 325 -4.86 -27.29 -4.12
C GLY A 325 -4.49 -27.13 -2.64
N GLU A 326 -3.87 -26.00 -2.27
CA GLU A 326 -3.55 -25.69 -0.88
C GLU A 326 -4.81 -25.58 -0.01
N LEU A 327 -5.87 -24.92 -0.49
CA LEU A 327 -7.14 -24.82 0.23
C LEU A 327 -7.82 -26.19 0.39
N ASP A 328 -7.80 -27.02 -0.64
CA ASP A 328 -8.38 -28.37 -0.59
C ASP A 328 -7.63 -29.29 0.36
N ASP A 329 -6.30 -29.18 0.41
CA ASP A 329 -5.50 -29.88 1.41
C ASP A 329 -5.88 -29.41 2.82
N LEU A 330 -5.91 -28.09 3.07
CA LEU A 330 -6.22 -27.48 4.37
C LEU A 330 -7.60 -27.88 4.91
N PHE A 331 -8.60 -27.96 4.03
CA PHE A 331 -10.00 -28.24 4.40
C PHE A 331 -10.43 -29.69 4.10
N SER A 332 -9.50 -30.56 3.73
CA SER A 332 -9.76 -32.01 3.69
C SER A 332 -10.04 -32.53 5.10
N ASP A 333 -10.89 -33.55 5.23
CA ASP A 333 -11.35 -34.15 6.50
C ASP A 333 -10.21 -34.55 7.48
N SER A 334 -8.97 -34.64 7.00
CA SER A 334 -7.78 -34.95 7.80
C SER A 334 -7.22 -33.76 8.59
N MET A 335 -7.38 -32.52 8.10
CA MET A 335 -6.80 -31.31 8.71
C MET A 335 -7.77 -30.54 9.61
N ALA A 336 -9.09 -30.68 9.42
CA ALA A 336 -10.09 -30.17 10.38
C ALA A 336 -9.82 -30.69 11.82
N ARG A 337 -9.26 -31.90 11.95
CA ARG A 337 -8.81 -32.47 13.24
C ARG A 337 -7.50 -31.86 13.77
N ARG A 338 -6.61 -31.33 12.92
CA ARG A 338 -5.34 -30.71 13.32
C ARG A 338 -5.52 -29.27 13.80
N PHE A 339 -6.42 -28.50 13.17
CA PHE A 339 -6.76 -27.14 13.64
C PHE A 339 -7.40 -27.15 15.04
N LEU A 340 -8.15 -28.22 15.37
CA LEU A 340 -8.71 -28.43 16.71
C LEU A 340 -7.69 -28.95 17.75
N GLY A 341 -6.48 -29.34 17.33
CA GLY A 341 -5.52 -30.07 18.19
C GLY A 341 -4.11 -29.47 18.33
N GLY A 342 -3.76 -28.39 17.60
CA GLY A 342 -2.37 -27.92 17.57
C GLY A 342 -2.21 -26.41 17.44
N THR A 343 -1.56 -25.80 18.44
CA THR A 343 -1.02 -24.44 18.38
C THR A 343 -0.03 -24.32 17.21
N TYR A 344 -0.38 -23.55 16.18
CA TYR A 344 0.58 -23.22 15.13
C TYR A 344 1.62 -22.24 15.68
N LYS A 345 2.90 -22.58 15.49
CA LYS A 345 4.02 -21.66 15.72
C LYS A 345 3.89 -20.51 14.74
N TYR A 346 3.70 -19.32 15.29
CA TYR A 346 3.73 -18.04 14.59
C TYR A 346 4.89 -17.95 13.59
N LEU A 347 4.63 -17.28 12.48
CA LEU A 347 5.65 -16.78 11.55
C LEU A 347 6.86 -16.25 12.34
N PRO A 348 8.11 -16.54 11.92
CA PRO A 348 9.29 -16.05 12.62
C PRO A 348 9.34 -14.52 12.48
N TYR A 349 8.85 -13.82 13.50
CA TYR A 349 9.02 -12.38 13.63
C TYR A 349 10.40 -12.09 14.22
N PRO A 350 11.17 -11.13 13.69
CA PRO A 350 12.35 -10.64 14.38
C PRO A 350 11.90 -9.97 15.69
N ARG A 351 12.20 -10.61 16.82
CA ARG A 351 11.92 -10.09 18.16
C ARG A 351 12.45 -8.66 18.30
N ARG A 352 11.56 -7.75 18.72
CA ARG A 352 11.89 -6.44 19.29
C ARG A 352 12.97 -6.65 20.36
N ARG A 353 14.22 -6.28 20.06
CA ARG A 353 15.26 -6.16 21.11
C ARG A 353 14.92 -4.92 21.91
N GLU A 354 14.28 -5.11 23.05
CA GLU A 354 14.22 -4.09 24.09
C GLU A 354 15.66 -3.68 24.41
N ARG A 355 16.01 -2.42 24.14
CA ARG A 355 17.25 -1.85 24.64
C ARG A 355 17.10 -1.75 26.15
N ASN A 356 17.87 -2.55 26.88
CA ASN A 356 18.13 -2.30 28.28
C ASN A 356 18.71 -0.89 28.40
N VAL A 357 17.90 0.01 28.97
CA VAL A 357 18.36 1.31 29.45
C VAL A 357 19.32 1.00 30.60
N VAL A 358 20.62 1.12 30.32
CA VAL A 358 21.64 1.14 31.35
C VAL A 358 21.49 2.48 32.08
N GLN A 359 20.99 2.42 33.32
CA GLN A 359 21.23 3.49 34.29
C GLN A 359 22.72 3.45 34.66
N VAL A 360 23.47 4.47 34.26
CA VAL A 360 24.63 5.00 35.00
C VAL A 360 24.61 6.51 34.88
#